data_AF-A0A257WSQ4-F1
#
_entry.id   AF-A0A257WSQ4-F1
#
_cell.length_a   1.000
_cell.length_b   1.000
_cell.length_c   1.000
_cell.angle_alpha   90.00
_cell.angle_beta   90.00
_cell.angle_gamma   90.00
#
_symmetry.space_group_name_H-M   'P 1'
#
loop_
_entity.id
_entity.type
_entity.pdbx_description
1 polymer ?
#
loop_
_entity_poly.entity_id
_entity_poly.type
_entity_poly.pdbx_seq_one_letter_code
_entity_poly.pdbx_strand_id
1 'polypeptide(L)'
;MSRNIVLVLPFVAAVLFVFTAWGPAAPPNSDPDQPLELQMPDSLRARHEAFHAEFVQATQEDGKVGDAARMIETLGTTHFAKAKDAFAPLGLLPQLAEHKLTPAMRDAIQKAEKLRAGLPKTHGEHRQLLAGLNRLAEAAQEEGKMGYVRFAERLTLHIQEEEELLYPAVLVVGDYVKLRLNNQ
;
A
#
# COMPACT_ATOMS: atom_id res chain seq x y z
N MET A 1 -45.51 51.33 -59.79
CA MET A 1 -46.00 51.68 -58.44
C MET A 1 -46.47 50.41 -57.76
N SER A 2 -46.28 50.34 -56.44
CA SER A 2 -46.72 49.30 -55.49
C SER A 2 -45.80 48.09 -55.29
N ARG A 3 -45.15 48.14 -54.13
CA ARG A 3 -44.33 47.11 -53.46
C ARG A 3 -45.19 45.90 -53.09
N ASN A 4 -44.61 44.71 -53.11
CA ASN A 4 -45.00 43.65 -52.18
C ASN A 4 -43.74 43.00 -51.61
N ILE A 5 -43.57 43.20 -50.30
CA ILE A 5 -42.54 42.62 -49.45
C ILE A 5 -43.06 41.24 -49.04
N VAL A 6 -42.33 40.17 -49.36
CA VAL A 6 -42.53 38.86 -48.73
C VAL A 6 -41.36 38.63 -47.79
N LEU A 7 -41.67 38.74 -46.49
CA LEU A 7 -40.79 38.43 -45.37
C LEU A 7 -40.65 36.90 -45.30
N VAL A 8 -39.45 36.37 -45.53
CA VAL A 8 -39.16 34.95 -45.28
C VAL A 8 -38.71 34.83 -43.83
N LEU A 9 -39.57 34.30 -42.96
CA LEU A 9 -39.19 33.86 -41.62
C LEU A 9 -38.43 32.52 -41.73
N PRO A 10 -37.25 32.35 -41.10
CA PRO A 10 -36.69 31.03 -40.91
C PRO A 10 -37.37 30.35 -39.70
N PHE A 11 -37.83 29.13 -39.95
CA PHE A 11 -38.30 28.17 -38.96
C PHE A 11 -37.14 27.83 -37.99
N VAL A 12 -37.21 28.29 -36.75
CA VAL A 12 -36.33 27.79 -35.67
C VAL A 12 -37.05 26.62 -35.02
N ALA A 13 -36.67 25.40 -35.39
CA ALA A 13 -37.08 24.20 -34.67
C ALA A 13 -36.33 24.16 -33.32
N ALA A 14 -37.04 24.47 -32.24
CA ALA A 14 -36.54 24.26 -30.89
C ALA A 14 -36.53 22.75 -30.59
N VAL A 15 -35.35 22.13 -30.64
CA VAL A 15 -35.14 20.78 -30.09
C VAL A 15 -34.97 20.93 -28.58
N LEU A 16 -36.04 20.63 -27.84
CA LEU A 16 -35.99 20.44 -26.39
C LEU A 16 -35.26 19.14 -26.08
N PHE A 17 -33.97 19.22 -25.75
CA PHE A 17 -33.26 18.13 -25.08
C PHE A 17 -33.74 18.05 -23.63
N VAL A 18 -34.59 17.07 -23.34
CA VAL A 18 -34.82 16.61 -21.97
C VAL A 18 -33.54 15.89 -21.53
N PHE A 19 -32.68 16.57 -20.78
CA PHE A 19 -31.62 15.92 -20.01
C PHE A 19 -32.29 15.11 -18.89
N THR A 20 -32.62 13.86 -19.15
CA THR A 20 -32.76 12.88 -18.07
C THR A 20 -31.38 12.76 -17.42
N ALA A 21 -31.31 13.10 -16.13
CA ALA A 21 -30.09 13.09 -15.33
C ALA A 21 -29.40 11.71 -15.39
N TRP A 22 -28.43 11.58 -16.28
CA TRP A 22 -27.42 10.53 -16.21
C TRP A 22 -26.25 11.11 -15.41
N GLY A 23 -26.41 11.18 -14.09
CA GLY A 23 -25.26 11.31 -13.20
C GLY A 23 -24.42 10.02 -13.30
N PRO A 24 -23.09 10.10 -13.15
CA PRO A 24 -22.29 8.88 -13.06
C PRO A 24 -22.85 8.01 -11.94
N ALA A 25 -23.07 6.73 -12.23
CA ALA A 25 -23.42 5.76 -11.21
C ALA A 25 -22.37 5.85 -10.09
N ALA A 26 -22.82 5.99 -8.84
CA ALA A 26 -21.93 5.90 -7.70
C ALA A 26 -21.12 4.58 -7.81
N PRO A 27 -19.80 4.59 -7.53
CA PRO A 27 -19.04 3.35 -7.50
C PRO A 27 -19.70 2.36 -6.52
N PRO A 28 -19.58 1.05 -6.72
CA PRO A 28 -20.36 0.01 -6.02
C PRO A 28 -20.19 -0.09 -4.49
N ASN A 29 -19.58 0.89 -3.84
CA ASN A 29 -19.42 0.99 -2.38
C ASN A 29 -20.01 2.32 -1.88
N SER A 30 -21.34 2.43 -1.86
CA SER A 30 -22.05 3.64 -1.37
C SER A 30 -22.72 3.45 -0.01
N ASP A 31 -22.57 2.28 0.61
CA ASP A 31 -23.04 2.04 1.98
C ASP A 31 -21.90 2.37 2.97
N PRO A 32 -22.00 3.46 3.76
CA PRO A 32 -20.97 3.88 4.70
C PRO A 32 -20.76 2.91 5.88
N ASP A 33 -21.65 1.93 6.04
CA ASP A 33 -21.62 0.92 7.11
C ASP A 33 -21.07 -0.45 6.64
N GLN A 34 -20.76 -0.64 5.35
CA GLN A 34 -20.10 -1.87 4.90
C GLN A 34 -18.65 -1.92 5.38
N PRO A 35 -18.12 -3.11 5.74
CA PRO A 35 -16.72 -3.28 6.07
C PRO A 35 -15.82 -2.80 4.93
N LEU A 36 -14.93 -1.86 5.21
CA LEU A 36 -13.93 -1.41 4.27
C LEU A 36 -12.79 -2.44 4.23
N GLU A 37 -12.56 -3.06 3.08
CA GLU A 37 -11.35 -3.87 2.89
C GLU A 37 -10.13 -2.93 2.78
N LEU A 38 -9.36 -2.84 3.86
CA LEU A 38 -8.13 -2.08 3.89
C LEU A 38 -7.06 -2.78 3.06
N GLN A 39 -6.40 -2.02 2.18
CA GLN A 39 -5.36 -2.53 1.28
C GLN A 39 -4.09 -1.70 1.43
N MET A 40 -2.95 -2.38 1.44
CA MET A 40 -1.64 -1.75 1.37
C MET A 40 -1.54 -0.94 0.06
N PRO A 41 -0.98 0.29 0.08
CA PRO A 41 -0.78 1.07 -1.14
C PRO A 41 -0.01 0.29 -2.22
N ASP A 42 -0.47 0.38 -3.47
CA ASP A 42 0.08 -0.43 -4.58
C ASP A 42 1.59 -0.25 -4.80
N SER A 43 2.09 0.97 -4.60
CA SER A 43 3.53 1.26 -4.73
C SER A 43 4.37 0.50 -3.68
N LEU A 44 3.85 0.37 -2.46
CA LEU A 44 4.50 -0.38 -1.38
C LEU A 44 4.35 -1.89 -1.62
N ARG A 45 3.17 -2.33 -2.05
CA ARG A 45 2.89 -3.73 -2.41
C ARG A 45 3.84 -4.24 -3.49
N ALA A 46 3.94 -3.52 -4.60
CA ALA A 46 4.79 -3.91 -5.73
C ALA A 46 6.27 -4.00 -5.33
N ARG A 47 6.77 -3.04 -4.53
CA ARG A 47 8.15 -3.06 -4.01
C ARG A 47 8.40 -4.28 -3.13
N HIS A 48 7.46 -4.57 -2.24
CA HIS A 48 7.57 -5.65 -1.27
C HIS A 48 7.44 -7.04 -1.95
N GLU A 49 6.57 -7.18 -2.95
CA GLU A 49 6.50 -8.37 -3.82
C GLU A 49 7.82 -8.59 -4.59
N ALA A 50 8.45 -7.51 -5.09
CA ALA A 50 9.73 -7.60 -5.76
C ALA A 50 10.86 -8.06 -4.82
N PHE A 51 10.92 -7.55 -3.59
CA PHE A 51 11.89 -8.02 -2.59
C PHE A 51 11.68 -9.49 -2.23
N HIS A 52 10.44 -9.94 -2.08
CA HIS A 52 10.14 -11.34 -1.82
C HIS A 52 10.59 -12.24 -2.98
N ALA A 53 10.33 -11.83 -4.23
CA ALA A 53 10.77 -12.59 -5.40
C ALA A 53 12.31 -12.71 -5.48
N GLU A 54 13.03 -11.61 -5.25
CA GLU A 54 14.51 -11.61 -5.26
C GLU A 54 15.08 -12.43 -4.08
N PHE A 55 14.42 -12.42 -2.92
CA PHE A 55 14.77 -13.28 -1.79
C PHE A 55 14.59 -14.76 -2.13
N VAL A 56 13.48 -15.14 -2.77
CA VAL A 56 13.24 -16.53 -3.23
C VAL A 56 14.28 -16.95 -4.26
N GLN A 57 14.72 -16.05 -5.14
CA GLN A 57 15.83 -16.35 -6.06
C GLN A 57 17.13 -16.63 -5.28
N ALA A 58 17.44 -15.84 -4.24
CA ALA A 58 18.62 -16.08 -3.41
C ALA A 58 18.57 -17.45 -2.70
N THR A 59 17.40 -17.92 -2.25
CA THR A 59 17.27 -19.24 -1.60
C THR A 59 17.42 -20.42 -2.58
N GLN A 60 17.24 -20.16 -3.88
CA GLN A 60 17.39 -21.14 -4.96
C GLN A 60 18.82 -21.23 -5.49
N GLU A 61 19.70 -20.30 -5.12
CA GLU A 61 21.10 -20.36 -5.51
C GLU A 61 21.81 -21.58 -4.90
N ASP A 62 22.81 -22.06 -5.63
CA ASP A 62 23.79 -23.00 -5.11
C ASP A 62 24.93 -22.23 -4.40
N GLY A 63 25.70 -22.97 -3.60
CA GLY A 63 26.86 -22.43 -2.88
C GLY A 63 26.49 -21.61 -1.64
N LYS A 64 27.44 -20.79 -1.19
CA LYS A 64 27.37 -20.02 0.05
C LYS A 64 26.23 -19.00 0.05
N VAL A 65 25.91 -18.42 -1.11
CA VAL A 65 24.77 -17.50 -1.23
C VAL A 65 23.45 -18.19 -0.91
N GLY A 66 23.21 -19.36 -1.53
CA GLY A 66 22.03 -20.16 -1.25
C GLY A 66 21.94 -20.59 0.21
N ASP A 67 23.05 -21.07 0.76
CA ASP A 67 23.11 -21.50 2.15
C ASP A 67 22.80 -20.35 3.11
N ALA A 68 23.39 -19.17 2.89
CA ALA A 68 23.14 -17.97 3.69
C ALA A 68 21.68 -17.49 3.59
N ALA A 69 21.08 -17.52 2.38
CA ALA A 69 19.68 -17.14 2.18
C ALA A 69 18.72 -18.12 2.89
N ARG A 70 18.96 -19.44 2.76
CA ARG A 70 18.14 -20.48 3.40
C ARG A 70 18.17 -20.41 4.92
N MET A 71 19.28 -19.98 5.52
CA MET A 71 19.37 -19.77 6.98
C MET A 71 18.34 -18.77 7.53
N ILE A 72 17.88 -17.83 6.71
CA ILE A 72 16.88 -16.82 7.10
C ILE A 72 15.54 -16.99 6.38
N GLU A 73 15.33 -18.07 5.61
CA GLU A 73 14.15 -18.26 4.76
C GLU A 73 12.84 -18.20 5.55
N THR A 74 12.72 -18.97 6.63
CA THR A 74 11.51 -18.98 7.46
C THR A 74 11.20 -17.58 8.02
N LEU A 75 12.23 -16.86 8.44
CA LEU A 75 12.09 -15.51 9.01
C LEU A 75 11.69 -14.50 7.93
N GLY A 76 12.36 -14.52 6.79
CA GLY A 76 12.07 -13.66 5.64
C GLY A 76 10.66 -13.89 5.10
N THR A 77 10.29 -15.14 4.81
CA THR A 77 8.94 -15.48 4.31
C THR A 77 7.85 -15.06 5.31
N THR A 78 8.08 -15.26 6.60
CA THR A 78 7.16 -14.81 7.65
C THR A 78 7.05 -13.29 7.70
N HIS A 79 8.18 -12.58 7.56
CA HIS A 79 8.22 -11.12 7.48
C HIS A 79 7.34 -10.61 6.32
N PHE A 80 7.59 -11.12 5.11
CA PHE A 80 6.85 -10.69 3.93
C PHE A 80 5.34 -10.99 4.06
N ALA A 81 4.95 -12.12 4.65
CA ALA A 81 3.53 -12.46 4.82
C ALA A 81 2.79 -11.48 5.76
N LYS A 82 3.45 -10.97 6.81
CA LYS A 82 2.83 -10.06 7.80
C LYS A 82 2.62 -8.65 7.27
N ALA A 83 3.47 -8.18 6.36
CA ALA A 83 3.49 -6.81 5.88
C ALA A 83 2.17 -6.34 5.27
N LYS A 84 1.46 -7.22 4.54
CA LYS A 84 0.17 -6.88 3.89
C LYS A 84 -0.85 -6.36 4.89
N ASP A 85 -1.01 -7.06 6.02
CA ASP A 85 -1.97 -6.67 7.07
C ASP A 85 -1.46 -5.46 7.84
N ALA A 86 -0.15 -5.40 8.12
CA ALA A 86 0.48 -4.31 8.87
C ALA A 86 0.37 -2.96 8.13
N PHE A 87 0.58 -2.93 6.82
CA PHE A 87 0.59 -1.70 6.02
C PHE A 87 -0.78 -1.35 5.41
N ALA A 88 -1.79 -2.21 5.56
CA ALA A 88 -3.13 -1.97 5.04
C ALA A 88 -3.74 -0.60 5.46
N PRO A 89 -3.57 -0.10 6.69
CA PRO A 89 -4.09 1.21 7.07
C PRO A 89 -3.53 2.38 6.24
N LEU A 90 -2.32 2.26 5.67
CA LEU A 90 -1.73 3.32 4.83
C LEU A 90 -2.54 3.56 3.56
N GLY A 91 -3.38 2.61 3.12
CA GLY A 91 -4.31 2.79 2.00
C GLY A 91 -5.35 3.89 2.23
N LEU A 92 -5.56 4.30 3.48
CA LEU A 92 -6.48 5.39 3.82
C LEU A 92 -5.90 6.79 3.60
N LEU A 93 -4.58 6.93 3.47
CA LEU A 93 -3.90 8.23 3.44
C LEU A 93 -4.50 9.22 2.41
N PRO A 94 -4.83 8.83 1.16
CA PRO A 94 -5.47 9.76 0.20
C PRO A 94 -6.82 10.30 0.69
N GLN A 95 -7.67 9.45 1.29
CA GLN A 95 -8.98 9.85 1.78
C GLN A 95 -8.85 10.75 3.02
N LEU A 96 -7.95 10.39 3.95
CA LEU A 96 -7.71 11.15 5.17
C LEU A 96 -7.11 12.53 4.88
N ALA A 97 -6.27 12.65 3.85
CA ALA A 97 -5.74 13.92 3.37
C ALA A 97 -6.83 14.86 2.84
N GLU A 98 -7.92 14.30 2.30
CA GLU A 98 -9.12 15.04 1.88
C GLU A 98 -10.14 15.23 3.02
N HIS A 99 -9.78 14.88 4.26
CA HIS A 99 -10.65 14.88 5.43
C HIS A 99 -11.90 13.99 5.30
N LYS A 100 -11.89 13.02 4.39
CA LYS A 100 -12.97 12.04 4.23
C LYS A 100 -12.80 10.94 5.27
N LEU A 101 -13.79 10.81 6.15
CA LEU A 101 -13.82 9.84 7.23
C LEU A 101 -15.17 9.12 7.23
N THR A 102 -15.15 7.80 7.36
CA THR A 102 -16.36 6.98 7.48
C THR A 102 -16.25 6.02 8.67
N PRO A 103 -17.38 5.59 9.27
CA PRO A 103 -17.37 4.58 10.34
C PRO A 103 -16.67 3.27 9.95
N ALA A 104 -16.75 2.88 8.67
CA ALA A 104 -16.08 1.69 8.12
C ALA A 104 -14.54 1.71 8.28
N MET A 105 -13.91 2.88 8.45
CA MET A 105 -12.47 2.99 8.67
C MET A 105 -12.02 2.52 10.06
N ARG A 106 -12.94 2.16 10.97
CA ARG A 106 -12.63 1.70 12.33
C ARG A 106 -11.70 0.47 12.36
N ASP A 107 -11.70 -0.36 11.31
CA ASP A 107 -10.77 -1.50 11.19
C ASP A 107 -9.29 -1.06 11.21
N ALA A 108 -8.98 0.15 10.73
CA ALA A 108 -7.62 0.70 10.77
C ALA A 108 -7.11 0.86 12.21
N ILE A 109 -8.00 1.15 13.16
CA ILE A 109 -7.66 1.23 14.59
C ILE A 109 -7.20 -0.14 15.09
N GLN A 110 -7.97 -1.20 14.77
CA GLN A 110 -7.65 -2.56 15.22
C GLN A 110 -6.31 -3.04 14.65
N LYS A 111 -6.06 -2.79 13.35
CA LYS A 111 -4.79 -3.12 12.71
C LYS A 111 -3.61 -2.35 13.31
N ALA A 112 -3.78 -1.04 13.58
CA ALA A 112 -2.75 -0.22 14.20
C ALA A 112 -2.42 -0.67 15.63
N GLU A 113 -3.43 -1.02 16.45
CA GLU A 113 -3.18 -1.54 17.81
C GLU A 113 -2.53 -2.93 17.79
N LYS A 114 -2.91 -3.80 16.85
CA LYS A 114 -2.25 -5.09 16.61
C LYS A 114 -0.78 -4.90 16.22
N LEU A 115 -0.51 -3.96 15.32
CA LEU A 115 0.87 -3.60 14.96
C LEU A 115 1.63 -3.10 16.19
N ARG A 116 1.06 -2.13 16.93
CA ARG A 116 1.66 -1.55 18.15
C ARG A 116 2.06 -2.61 19.16
N ALA A 117 1.18 -3.56 19.44
CA ALA A 117 1.46 -4.68 20.34
C ALA A 117 2.52 -5.65 19.79
N GLY A 118 2.62 -5.78 18.47
CA GLY A 118 3.59 -6.65 17.78
C GLY A 118 4.99 -6.06 17.63
N LEU A 119 5.16 -4.75 17.68
CA LEU A 119 6.44 -4.07 17.37
C LEU A 119 7.65 -4.60 18.14
N PRO A 120 7.60 -4.87 19.45
CA PRO A 120 8.77 -5.42 20.16
C PRO A 120 9.25 -6.74 19.58
N LYS A 121 8.32 -7.60 19.15
CA LYS A 121 8.63 -8.87 18.49
C LYS A 121 9.17 -8.62 17.08
N THR A 122 8.52 -7.77 16.30
CA THR A 122 8.96 -7.40 14.94
C THR A 122 10.39 -6.84 14.95
N HIS A 123 10.73 -5.93 15.85
CA HIS A 123 12.11 -5.41 15.95
C HIS A 123 13.12 -6.52 16.31
N GLY A 124 12.72 -7.51 17.10
CA GLY A 124 13.53 -8.69 17.39
C GLY A 124 13.76 -9.58 16.17
N GLU A 125 12.73 -9.77 15.37
CA GLU A 125 12.78 -10.47 14.08
C GLU A 125 13.67 -9.70 13.09
N HIS A 126 13.53 -8.37 12.98
CA HIS A 126 14.36 -7.52 12.13
C HIS A 126 15.84 -7.61 12.46
N ARG A 127 16.23 -7.57 13.76
CA ARG A 127 17.64 -7.73 14.14
C ARG A 127 18.23 -9.06 13.66
N GLN A 128 17.47 -10.14 13.71
CA GLN A 128 17.90 -11.45 13.21
C GLN A 128 17.98 -11.47 11.69
N LEU A 129 17.00 -10.86 11.01
CA LEU A 129 16.96 -10.79 9.56
C LEU A 129 18.13 -9.97 9.01
N LEU A 130 18.40 -8.79 9.60
CA LEU A 130 19.54 -7.93 9.27
C LEU A 130 20.88 -8.65 9.45
N ALA A 131 21.04 -9.41 10.54
CA ALA A 131 22.24 -10.22 10.74
C ALA A 131 22.40 -11.32 9.67
N GLY A 132 21.30 -11.89 9.18
CA GLY A 132 21.32 -12.84 8.06
C GLY A 132 21.60 -12.17 6.72
N LEU A 133 21.05 -10.99 6.47
CA LEU A 133 21.32 -10.22 5.25
C LEU A 133 22.79 -9.79 5.16
N ASN A 134 23.42 -9.44 6.28
CA ASN A 134 24.86 -9.19 6.31
C ASN A 134 25.66 -10.43 5.90
N ARG A 135 25.31 -11.62 6.43
CA ARG A 135 25.96 -12.88 6.02
C ARG A 135 25.72 -13.22 4.55
N LEU A 136 24.52 -12.96 4.05
CA LEU A 136 24.20 -13.13 2.63
C LEU A 136 25.06 -12.20 1.76
N ALA A 137 25.25 -10.95 2.17
CA ALA A 137 26.11 -10.00 1.48
C ALA A 137 27.58 -10.44 1.49
N GLU A 138 28.10 -10.89 2.63
CA GLU A 138 29.46 -11.44 2.76
C GLU A 138 29.66 -12.65 1.84
N ALA A 139 28.74 -13.62 1.87
CA ALA A 139 28.78 -14.80 0.99
C ALA A 139 28.72 -14.42 -0.49
N ALA A 140 27.86 -13.48 -0.85
CA ALA A 140 27.74 -12.98 -2.21
C ALA A 140 29.00 -12.26 -2.68
N GLN A 141 29.66 -11.52 -1.79
CA GLN A 141 30.93 -10.87 -2.09
C GLN A 141 32.04 -11.89 -2.32
N GLU A 142 32.13 -12.93 -1.48
CA GLU A 142 33.12 -14.02 -1.66
C GLU A 142 32.94 -14.78 -2.97
N GLU A 143 31.70 -14.99 -3.41
CA GLU A 143 31.39 -15.66 -4.67
C GLU A 143 31.38 -14.73 -5.89
N GLY A 144 31.65 -13.43 -5.71
CA GLY A 144 31.61 -12.42 -6.78
C GLY A 144 30.20 -12.13 -7.32
N LYS A 145 29.15 -12.56 -6.62
CA LYS A 145 27.73 -12.38 -7.00
C LYS A 145 27.21 -11.03 -6.49
N MET A 146 27.77 -9.94 -7.02
CA MET A 146 27.46 -8.56 -6.57
C MET A 146 25.98 -8.15 -6.68
N GLY A 147 25.16 -8.88 -7.44
CA GLY A 147 23.70 -8.72 -7.42
C GLY A 147 23.11 -8.94 -6.03
N TYR A 148 23.51 -10.00 -5.35
CA TYR A 148 23.00 -10.34 -4.01
C TYR A 148 23.55 -9.44 -2.91
N VAL A 149 24.73 -8.85 -3.09
CA VAL A 149 25.24 -7.77 -2.21
C VAL A 149 24.28 -6.59 -2.24
N ARG A 150 23.97 -6.07 -3.45
CA ARG A 150 23.05 -4.93 -3.61
C ARG A 150 21.63 -5.25 -3.14
N PHE A 151 21.18 -6.48 -3.36
CA PHE A 151 19.89 -6.96 -2.84
C PHE A 151 19.85 -6.87 -1.30
N ALA A 152 20.84 -7.43 -0.62
CA ALA A 152 20.92 -7.43 0.84
C ALA A 152 20.98 -6.00 1.42
N GLU A 153 21.75 -5.10 0.79
CA GLU A 153 21.80 -3.68 1.15
C GLU A 153 20.43 -3.00 0.99
N ARG A 154 19.75 -3.23 -0.14
CA ARG A 154 18.43 -2.64 -0.40
C ARG A 154 17.35 -3.16 0.55
N LEU A 155 17.35 -4.46 0.86
CA LEU A 155 16.41 -5.05 1.80
C LEU A 155 16.69 -4.59 3.23
N THR A 156 17.95 -4.35 3.58
CA THR A 156 18.34 -3.73 4.85
C THR A 156 17.75 -2.31 4.98
N LEU A 157 17.90 -1.48 3.94
CA LEU A 157 17.30 -0.14 3.92
C LEU A 157 15.77 -0.18 3.98
N HIS A 158 15.15 -1.17 3.33
CA HIS A 158 13.71 -1.35 3.42
C HIS A 158 13.25 -1.66 4.84
N ILE A 159 13.92 -2.57 5.55
CA ILE A 159 13.61 -2.89 6.94
C ILE A 159 13.76 -1.65 7.85
N GLN A 160 14.76 -0.79 7.59
CA GLN A 160 14.91 0.48 8.30
C GLN A 160 13.78 1.46 7.99
N GLU A 161 13.39 1.60 6.71
CA GLU A 161 12.24 2.40 6.29
C GLU A 161 10.94 1.94 6.98
N GLU A 162 10.77 0.64 7.20
CA GLU A 162 9.63 0.13 7.95
C GLU A 162 9.60 0.65 9.39
N GLU A 163 10.72 0.58 10.11
CA GLU A 163 10.82 1.03 11.51
C GLU A 163 10.77 2.55 11.66
N GLU A 164 11.43 3.29 10.77
CA GLU A 164 11.58 4.74 10.84
C GLU A 164 10.36 5.50 10.30
N LEU A 165 9.66 4.92 9.31
CA LEU A 165 8.60 5.60 8.58
C LEU A 165 7.29 4.82 8.54
N LEU A 166 7.29 3.58 8.04
CA LEU A 166 6.03 2.91 7.69
C LEU A 166 5.23 2.47 8.91
N TYR A 167 5.86 1.86 9.92
CA TYR A 167 5.17 1.50 11.16
C TYR A 167 4.69 2.73 11.92
N PRO A 168 5.51 3.78 12.15
CA PRO A 168 5.02 5.03 12.73
C PRO A 168 3.84 5.63 11.97
N ALA A 169 3.89 5.63 10.63
CA ALA A 169 2.80 6.16 9.80
C ALA A 169 1.49 5.37 9.99
N VAL A 170 1.56 4.03 10.07
CA VAL A 170 0.39 3.19 10.37
C VAL A 170 -0.21 3.55 11.73
N LEU A 171 0.63 3.73 12.75
CA LEU A 171 0.18 4.11 14.09
C LEU A 171 -0.50 5.48 14.08
N VAL A 172 0.09 6.46 13.39
CA VAL A 172 -0.49 7.81 13.24
C VAL A 172 -1.84 7.77 12.52
N VAL A 173 -1.97 6.95 11.47
CA VAL A 173 -3.26 6.75 10.79
C VAL A 173 -4.31 6.18 11.74
N GLY A 174 -3.96 5.13 12.49
CA GLY A 174 -4.87 4.52 13.47
C GLY A 174 -5.30 5.50 14.57
N ASP A 175 -4.35 6.24 15.13
CA ASP A 175 -4.59 7.23 16.18
C ASP A 175 -5.43 8.41 15.66
N TYR A 176 -5.18 8.86 14.42
CA TYR A 176 -5.97 9.91 13.78
C TYR A 176 -7.42 9.47 13.53
N VAL A 177 -7.63 8.27 12.98
CA VAL A 177 -8.99 7.73 12.77
C VAL A 177 -9.72 7.59 14.11
N LYS A 178 -9.07 7.07 15.14
CA LYS A 178 -9.61 6.93 16.49
C LYS A 178 -10.03 8.28 17.08
N LEU A 179 -9.16 9.28 16.98
CA LEU A 179 -9.44 10.64 17.45
C LEU A 179 -10.64 11.24 16.72
N ARG A 180 -10.69 11.13 15.40
CA ARG A 180 -11.73 11.76 14.58
C ARG A 180 -13.09 11.09 14.71
N LEU A 181 -13.15 9.77 14.85
CA LEU A 181 -14.41 9.04 15.05
C LEU A 181 -14.98 9.21 16.46
N ASN A 182 -14.14 9.42 17.48
CA ASN A 182 -14.60 9.68 18.85
C ASN A 182 -15.11 11.12 19.05
N ASN A 183 -14.75 12.03 18.14
CA ASN A 183 -15.16 13.44 18.16
C ASN A 183 -16.31 13.74 17.17
N GLN A 184 -16.91 12.70 16.58
CA GLN A 184 -18.17 12.76 15.81
C GLN A 184 -19.34 12.46 16.73
#